data_AF-A0A7C4ZPH4-F1
#
_entry.id   AF-A0A7C4ZPH4-F1
#
_cell.length_a   1.000
_cell.length_b   1.000
_cell.length_c   1.000
_cell.angle_alpha   90.00
_cell.angle_beta   90.00
_cell.angle_gamma   90.00
#
_symmetry.space_group_name_H-M   'P 1'
#
loop_
_entity.id
_entity.type
_entity.pdbx_description
1 polymer ?
#
loop_
_entity_poly.entity_id
_entity_poly.type
_entity_poly.pdbx_seq_one_letter_code
_entity_poly.pdbx_strand_id
1 'polypeptide(L)'
;MVKLSYTSPMGRIWSWLVFAYGVICLIVLTFGFGLIDNFASGTSIPAILVAAAVAAALAGGIGGATAMLQRLSRDLSDTSISLSFLSYLLQPITGLVAGLLSLFLVSLPGALLVNYAATRTLDLAALAASSPFVALSLLLAWLAGYQLYDWWAKRQPAPAAKTAAASDQSASPLAFQIWAEQRQRMSRWSVTWGVFILVYGVIWLVALLAGLIGNAHFFPTNDSHPLVTLLADGWPALLAGAIGGVMGMLYDLYRRISFARDFDRQHIVAYLVLPLTGLVLGGATYLFIASGYLSYQAWVSQAPSVVDAPAVIAIYLVLGWVVGFRQEAIHGLVRRLTQTVIDFFRSLLSMFSPKLLWDQASRADAMSEIAQKRDLFRPLDRD
;
A
#
# COMPACT_ATOMS: atom_id res chain seq x y z
N MET A 1 -14.30 13.99 25.36
CA MET A 1 -14.66 13.55 24.00
C MET A 1 -16.16 13.72 23.83
N VAL A 2 -16.58 14.60 22.93
CA VAL A 2 -18.01 14.78 22.62
C VAL A 2 -18.39 13.75 21.56
N LYS A 3 -19.31 12.83 21.88
CA LYS A 3 -19.88 11.92 20.88
C LYS A 3 -20.96 12.67 20.12
N LEU A 4 -20.63 13.10 18.90
CA LEU A 4 -21.61 13.66 17.97
C LEU A 4 -22.20 12.52 17.15
N SER A 5 -23.52 12.30 17.24
CA SER A 5 -24.19 11.37 16.34
C SER A 5 -24.18 11.94 14.92
N TYR A 6 -23.83 11.12 13.93
CA TYR A 6 -23.82 11.53 12.51
C TYR A 6 -25.21 11.96 12.01
N THR A 7 -26.27 11.43 12.62
CA THR A 7 -27.67 11.83 12.31
C THR A 7 -27.99 13.25 12.74
N SER A 8 -27.20 13.85 13.62
CA SER A 8 -27.40 15.24 14.02
C SER A 8 -27.00 16.19 12.89
N PRO A 9 -27.70 17.32 12.70
CA PRO A 9 -27.31 18.34 11.73
C PRO A 9 -25.87 18.84 11.96
N MET A 10 -25.44 18.88 13.22
CA MET A 10 -24.06 19.23 13.60
C MET A 10 -23.03 18.22 13.07
N GLY A 11 -23.32 16.91 13.15
CA GLY A 11 -22.44 15.85 12.64
C GLY A 11 -22.22 15.95 11.11
N ARG A 12 -23.27 16.28 10.37
CA ARG A 12 -23.18 16.50 8.91
C ARG A 12 -22.30 17.70 8.57
N ILE A 13 -22.55 18.86 9.18
CA ILE A 13 -21.73 20.07 8.98
C ILE A 13 -20.26 19.78 9.29
N TRP A 14 -20.02 19.02 10.36
CA TRP A 14 -18.67 18.67 10.78
C TRP A 14 -17.94 17.78 9.75
N SER A 15 -18.62 16.79 9.16
CA SER A 15 -18.03 15.97 8.09
C SER A 15 -17.64 16.78 6.86
N TRP A 16 -18.46 17.76 6.48
CA TRP A 16 -18.17 18.68 5.38
C TRP A 16 -16.97 19.57 5.67
N LEU A 17 -16.82 20.05 6.91
CA LEU A 17 -15.65 20.85 7.32
C LEU A 17 -14.35 20.03 7.24
N VAL A 18 -14.36 18.78 7.70
CA VAL A 18 -13.19 17.90 7.64
C VAL A 18 -12.84 17.54 6.19
N PHE A 19 -13.84 17.27 5.37
CA PHE A 19 -13.65 17.04 3.93
C PHE A 19 -13.06 18.28 3.23
N ALA A 20 -13.66 19.45 3.44
CA ALA A 20 -13.19 20.71 2.87
C ALA A 20 -11.75 21.02 3.31
N TYR A 21 -11.42 20.80 4.58
CA TYR A 21 -10.04 20.94 5.08
C TYR A 21 -9.07 20.00 4.36
N GLY A 22 -9.41 18.71 4.20
CA GLY A 22 -8.58 17.74 3.49
C GLY A 22 -8.34 18.13 2.02
N VAL A 23 -9.37 18.63 1.34
CA VAL A 23 -9.28 19.12 -0.04
C VAL A 23 -8.43 20.40 -0.13
N ILE A 24 -8.63 21.36 0.78
CA ILE A 24 -7.82 22.59 0.85
C ILE A 24 -6.36 22.24 1.09
N CYS A 25 -6.06 21.31 2.00
CA CYS A 25 -4.70 20.83 2.21
C CYS A 25 -4.09 20.22 0.95
N LEU A 26 -4.83 19.38 0.21
CA LEU A 26 -4.33 18.83 -1.07
C LEU A 26 -4.04 19.93 -2.09
N ILE A 27 -4.93 20.91 -2.24
CA ILE A 27 -4.74 22.04 -3.17
C ILE A 27 -3.50 22.84 -2.78
N VAL A 28 -3.38 23.25 -1.51
CA VAL A 28 -2.23 24.03 -1.01
C VAL A 28 -0.92 23.26 -1.17
N LEU A 29 -0.90 21.96 -0.85
CA LEU A 29 0.29 21.12 -0.99
C LEU A 29 0.69 20.94 -2.46
N THR A 30 -0.29 20.81 -3.37
CA THR A 30 -0.05 20.69 -4.82
C THR A 30 0.48 22.00 -5.41
N PHE A 31 -0.09 23.15 -5.00
CA PHE A 31 0.45 24.46 -5.37
C PHE A 31 1.86 24.69 -4.82
N GLY A 32 2.16 24.15 -3.64
CA GLY A 32 3.50 24.16 -3.06
C GLY A 32 4.57 23.54 -3.98
N PHE A 33 4.22 22.53 -4.78
CA PHE A 33 5.14 21.96 -5.78
C PHE A 33 5.53 22.97 -6.87
N GLY A 34 4.59 23.82 -7.30
CA GLY A 34 4.88 24.86 -8.29
C GLY A 34 5.81 25.97 -7.78
N LEU A 35 5.98 26.09 -6.45
CA LEU A 35 6.95 27.00 -5.85
C LEU A 35 8.37 26.41 -5.78
N ILE A 36 8.52 25.09 -5.97
CA ILE A 36 9.83 24.42 -5.92
C ILE A 36 10.74 24.88 -7.06
N ASP A 37 10.16 25.20 -8.23
CA ASP A 37 10.92 25.70 -9.38
C ASP A 37 11.70 26.99 -9.07
N ASN A 38 11.16 27.83 -8.17
CA ASN A 38 11.86 29.03 -7.71
C ASN A 38 13.10 28.70 -6.86
N PHE A 39 13.07 27.60 -6.10
CA PHE A 39 14.20 27.14 -5.28
C PHE A 39 15.22 26.32 -6.10
N ALA A 40 14.76 25.60 -7.11
CA ALA A 40 15.60 24.76 -7.98
C ALA A 40 16.47 25.57 -8.96
N SER A 41 16.17 26.85 -9.15
CA SER A 41 16.99 27.76 -9.98
C SER A 41 18.39 28.04 -9.42
N GLY A 42 18.64 27.74 -8.14
CA GLY A 42 19.95 27.88 -7.51
C GLY A 42 20.86 26.67 -7.78
N THR A 43 22.04 26.90 -8.36
CA THR A 43 23.06 25.85 -8.57
C THR A 43 23.81 25.44 -7.29
N SER A 44 23.50 26.04 -6.14
CA SER A 44 24.17 25.75 -4.88
C SER A 44 23.59 24.50 -4.22
N ILE A 45 24.46 23.63 -3.71
CA ILE A 45 24.08 22.40 -2.98
C ILE A 45 23.05 22.66 -1.87
N PRO A 46 23.15 23.74 -1.06
CA PRO A 46 22.13 24.06 -0.06
C PRO A 46 20.75 24.33 -0.67
N ALA A 47 20.67 25.02 -1.82
CA ALA A 47 19.40 25.30 -2.48
C ALA A 47 18.73 24.01 -2.97
N ILE A 48 19.52 23.10 -3.53
CA ILE A 48 19.04 21.78 -4.00
C ILE A 48 18.54 20.92 -2.83
N LEU A 49 19.26 20.90 -1.71
CA LEU A 49 18.84 20.15 -0.52
C LEU A 49 17.57 20.72 0.10
N VAL A 50 17.42 22.04 0.13
CA VAL A 50 16.19 22.70 0.58
C VAL A 50 15.03 22.37 -0.35
N ALA A 51 15.23 22.42 -1.67
CA ALA A 51 14.21 22.03 -2.64
C ALA A 51 13.77 20.57 -2.46
N ALA A 52 14.71 19.64 -2.29
CA ALA A 52 14.42 18.23 -2.04
C ALA A 52 13.68 18.01 -0.71
N ALA A 53 14.09 18.72 0.36
CA ALA A 53 13.42 18.66 1.66
C ALA A 53 11.98 19.18 1.59
N VAL A 54 11.75 20.30 0.92
CA VAL A 54 10.42 20.84 0.68
C VAL A 54 9.58 19.87 -0.14
N ALA A 55 10.12 19.32 -1.22
CA ALA A 55 9.42 18.36 -2.07
C ALA A 55 9.01 17.10 -1.30
N ALA A 56 9.94 16.52 -0.52
CA ALA A 56 9.68 15.36 0.32
C ALA A 56 8.67 15.65 1.43
N ALA A 57 8.77 16.82 2.09
CA ALA A 57 7.78 17.25 3.06
C ALA A 57 6.39 17.29 2.41
N LEU A 58 6.24 18.00 1.29
CA LEU A 58 4.97 18.13 0.56
C LEU A 58 4.41 16.77 0.15
N ALA A 59 5.23 15.86 -0.39
CA ALA A 59 4.82 14.50 -0.74
C ALA A 59 4.32 13.71 0.48
N GLY A 60 5.03 13.81 1.62
CA GLY A 60 4.58 13.23 2.88
C GLY A 60 3.26 13.82 3.36
N GLY A 61 3.10 15.15 3.25
CA GLY A 61 1.85 15.84 3.57
C GLY A 61 0.67 15.38 2.71
N ILE A 62 0.90 15.17 1.41
CA ILE A 62 -0.10 14.59 0.50
C ILE A 62 -0.46 13.17 0.93
N GLY A 63 0.52 12.36 1.32
CA GLY A 63 0.31 11.03 1.89
C GLY A 63 -0.57 11.06 3.14
N GLY A 64 -0.29 12.00 4.06
CA GLY A 64 -1.09 12.23 5.27
C GLY A 64 -2.52 12.70 4.98
N ALA A 65 -2.70 13.64 4.06
CA ALA A 65 -4.01 14.13 3.63
C ALA A 65 -4.83 13.04 2.91
N THR A 66 -4.17 12.18 2.12
CA THR A 66 -4.81 11.03 1.46
C THR A 66 -5.31 10.02 2.49
N ALA A 67 -4.49 9.69 3.49
CA ALA A 67 -4.89 8.81 4.58
C ALA A 67 -6.07 9.40 5.38
N MET A 68 -6.11 10.73 5.54
CA MET A 68 -7.18 11.45 6.23
C MET A 68 -8.51 11.34 5.49
N LEU A 69 -8.52 11.61 4.17
CA LEU A 69 -9.74 11.50 3.35
C LEU A 69 -10.25 10.07 3.30
N GLN A 70 -9.35 9.09 3.20
CA GLN A 70 -9.73 7.68 3.21
C GLN A 70 -10.36 7.28 4.56
N ARG A 71 -9.80 7.77 5.67
CA ARG A 71 -10.38 7.56 7.00
C ARG A 71 -11.75 8.21 7.10
N LEU A 72 -11.89 9.46 6.65
CA LEU A 72 -13.18 10.15 6.65
C LEU A 72 -14.22 9.37 5.85
N SER A 73 -13.85 8.84 4.67
CA SER A 73 -14.73 7.99 3.86
C SER A 73 -15.16 6.72 4.60
N ARG A 74 -14.24 6.06 5.31
CA ARG A 74 -14.57 4.89 6.13
C ARG A 74 -15.48 5.24 7.30
N ASP A 75 -15.20 6.35 7.96
CA ASP A 75 -15.93 6.79 9.13
C ASP A 75 -17.34 7.31 8.73
N LEU A 76 -17.49 7.90 7.55
CA LEU A 76 -18.83 8.22 7.01
C LEU A 76 -19.70 6.98 6.76
N SER A 77 -19.11 5.79 6.65
CA SER A 77 -19.84 4.53 6.47
C SER A 77 -20.31 3.89 7.78
N ASP A 78 -19.76 4.30 8.93
CA ASP A 78 -20.09 3.73 10.25
C ASP A 78 -20.99 4.70 11.04
N THR A 79 -22.11 4.22 11.57
CA THR A 79 -23.13 5.08 12.21
C THR A 79 -22.77 5.54 13.63
N SER A 80 -21.72 4.99 14.24
CA SER A 80 -21.35 5.19 15.63
C SER A 80 -19.89 5.65 15.76
N ILE A 81 -19.64 6.95 15.55
CA ILE A 81 -18.25 7.44 15.60
C ILE A 81 -18.08 8.60 16.57
N SER A 82 -17.13 8.40 17.49
CA SER A 82 -16.52 9.45 18.30
C SER A 82 -15.36 10.05 17.51
N LEU A 83 -15.64 11.00 16.63
CA LEU A 83 -14.63 11.68 15.84
C LEU A 83 -13.85 12.68 16.70
N SER A 84 -12.53 12.46 16.88
CA SER A 84 -11.65 13.46 17.48
C SER A 84 -11.07 14.35 16.37
N PHE A 85 -11.59 15.58 16.26
CA PHE A 85 -11.14 16.60 15.29
C PHE A 85 -9.62 16.72 15.20
N LEU A 86 -8.97 16.72 16.36
CA LEU A 86 -7.53 16.83 16.48
C LEU A 86 -6.78 15.75 15.68
N SER A 87 -7.31 14.53 15.60
CA SER A 87 -6.67 13.43 14.88
C SER A 87 -6.70 13.62 13.35
N TYR A 88 -7.72 14.29 12.82
CA TYR A 88 -7.79 14.63 11.40
C TYR A 88 -6.86 15.79 11.06
N LEU A 89 -6.82 16.81 11.92
CA LEU A 89 -5.99 17.99 11.70
C LEU A 89 -4.48 17.68 11.79
N LEU A 90 -4.09 16.74 12.65
CA LEU A 90 -2.69 16.30 12.79
C LEU A 90 -2.20 15.43 11.62
N GLN A 91 -3.10 14.88 10.80
CA GLN A 91 -2.74 13.84 9.83
C GLN A 91 -1.89 14.36 8.65
N PRO A 92 -2.18 15.51 8.03
CA PRO A 92 -1.29 16.11 7.03
C PRO A 92 0.05 16.55 7.64
N ILE A 93 0.04 17.06 8.87
CA ILE A 93 1.25 17.55 9.57
C ILE A 93 2.20 16.38 9.87
N THR A 94 1.67 15.28 10.39
CA THR A 94 2.44 14.05 10.62
C THR A 94 2.95 13.46 9.30
N GLY A 95 2.18 13.59 8.22
CA GLY A 95 2.62 13.30 6.86
C GLY A 95 3.85 14.12 6.44
N LEU A 96 3.82 15.45 6.61
CA LEU A 96 4.96 16.33 6.28
C LEU A 96 6.24 15.91 7.02
N VAL A 97 6.13 15.65 8.32
CA VAL A 97 7.26 15.22 9.16
C VAL A 97 7.78 13.84 8.71
N ALA A 98 6.89 12.90 8.40
CA ALA A 98 7.27 11.59 7.88
C ALA A 98 7.99 11.69 6.52
N GLY A 99 7.57 12.63 5.67
CA GLY A 99 8.22 12.90 4.39
C GLY A 99 9.66 13.39 4.56
N LEU A 100 9.88 14.35 5.47
CA LEU A 100 11.22 14.83 5.82
C LEU A 100 12.10 13.72 6.40
N LEU A 101 11.57 12.95 7.36
CA LEU A 101 12.31 11.84 7.96
C LEU A 101 12.67 10.78 6.92
N SER A 102 11.77 10.46 5.99
CA SER A 102 12.01 9.51 4.90
C SER A 102 13.14 9.97 3.97
N LEU A 103 13.18 11.26 3.61
CA LEU A 103 14.27 11.83 2.82
C LEU A 103 15.62 11.68 3.52
N PHE A 104 15.73 12.15 4.76
CA PHE A 104 17.03 12.21 5.47
C PHE A 104 17.51 10.86 5.99
N LEU A 105 16.61 9.95 6.38
CA LEU A 105 16.99 8.67 6.99
C LEU A 105 17.10 7.53 5.97
N VAL A 106 16.36 7.58 4.87
CA VAL A 106 16.26 6.46 3.93
C VAL A 106 16.76 6.86 2.55
N SER A 107 16.14 7.88 1.94
CA SER A 107 16.40 8.20 0.54
C SER A 107 17.81 8.74 0.34
N LEU A 108 18.21 9.77 1.09
CA LEU A 108 19.49 10.46 0.93
C LEU A 108 20.69 9.55 1.25
N PRO A 109 20.72 8.79 2.36
CA PRO A 109 21.78 7.82 2.61
C PRO A 109 21.80 6.68 1.58
N GLY A 110 20.62 6.15 1.20
CA GLY A 110 20.52 5.08 0.22
C GLY A 110 21.03 5.49 -1.17
N ALA A 111 20.70 6.70 -1.60
CA ALA A 111 21.14 7.22 -2.88
C ALA A 111 22.62 7.60 -2.88
N LEU A 112 23.15 8.14 -1.77
CA LEU A 112 24.60 8.34 -1.62
C LEU A 112 25.36 7.01 -1.69
N LEU A 113 24.83 5.96 -1.07
CA LEU A 113 25.42 4.61 -1.14
C LEU A 113 25.42 4.07 -2.58
N VAL A 114 24.28 4.20 -3.29
CA VAL A 114 24.15 3.74 -4.68
C VAL A 114 25.04 4.55 -5.62
N ASN A 115 25.10 5.87 -5.47
CA ASN A 115 25.99 6.72 -6.27
C ASN A 115 27.45 6.37 -6.02
N TYR A 116 27.85 6.26 -4.74
CA TYR A 116 29.21 5.86 -4.39
C TYR A 116 29.58 4.48 -4.94
N ALA A 117 28.65 3.53 -4.93
CA ALA A 117 28.87 2.21 -5.53
C ALA A 117 29.04 2.27 -7.06
N ALA A 118 28.27 3.13 -7.75
CA ALA A 118 28.26 3.24 -9.20
C ALA A 118 29.43 4.07 -9.77
N THR A 119 29.72 5.23 -9.17
CA THR A 119 30.65 6.23 -9.72
C THR A 119 31.93 6.35 -8.91
N ARG A 120 31.99 5.74 -7.71
CA ARG A 120 33.05 5.95 -6.70
C ARG A 120 33.21 7.41 -6.26
N THR A 121 32.26 8.28 -6.62
CA THR A 121 32.23 9.69 -6.22
C THR A 121 30.98 9.98 -5.39
N LEU A 122 31.12 10.89 -4.43
CA LEU A 122 30.02 11.39 -3.59
C LEU A 122 29.60 12.77 -4.10
N ASP A 123 29.17 12.83 -5.36
CA ASP A 123 28.65 14.08 -5.90
C ASP A 123 27.16 14.21 -5.57
N LEU A 124 26.86 15.00 -4.54
CA LEU A 124 25.49 15.30 -4.12
C LEU A 124 24.71 16.08 -5.18
N ALA A 125 25.36 16.92 -5.98
CA ALA A 125 24.68 17.75 -6.96
C ALA A 125 24.17 16.88 -8.13
N ALA A 126 25.02 16.00 -8.65
CA ALA A 126 24.62 15.02 -9.67
C ALA A 126 23.52 14.08 -9.16
N LEU A 127 23.60 13.65 -7.90
CA LEU A 127 22.61 12.76 -7.30
C LEU A 127 21.24 13.43 -7.14
N ALA A 128 21.23 14.65 -6.62
CA ALA A 128 20.00 15.39 -6.37
C ALA A 128 19.37 15.93 -7.67
N ALA A 129 20.16 16.12 -8.72
CA ALA A 129 19.66 16.41 -10.06
C ALA A 129 19.10 15.17 -10.78
N SER A 130 19.32 13.95 -10.26
CA SER A 130 18.79 12.74 -10.88
C SER A 130 17.28 12.63 -10.63
N SER A 131 16.49 12.74 -11.70
CA SER A 131 15.04 12.51 -11.69
C SER A 131 14.60 11.21 -11.00
N PRO A 132 15.33 10.06 -11.09
CA PRO A 132 14.97 8.86 -10.34
C PRO A 132 15.10 9.01 -8.82
N PHE A 133 16.14 9.71 -8.33
CA PHE A 133 16.32 9.94 -6.90
C PHE A 133 15.17 10.79 -6.34
N VAL A 134 14.81 11.85 -7.06
CA VAL A 134 13.70 12.72 -6.69
C VAL A 134 12.40 11.92 -6.67
N ALA A 135 12.10 11.14 -7.72
CA ALA A 135 10.89 10.31 -7.78
C ALA A 135 10.81 9.28 -6.63
N LEU A 136 11.91 8.57 -6.35
CA LEU A 136 11.98 7.61 -5.24
C LEU A 136 11.77 8.29 -3.89
N SER A 137 12.43 9.43 -3.67
CA SER A 137 12.31 10.18 -2.41
C SER A 137 10.89 10.66 -2.16
N LEU A 138 10.20 11.16 -3.20
CA LEU A 138 8.81 11.59 -3.14
C LEU A 138 7.87 10.41 -2.86
N LEU A 139 8.09 9.27 -3.51
CA LEU A 139 7.28 8.07 -3.31
C LEU A 139 7.45 7.51 -1.88
N LEU A 140 8.69 7.43 -1.39
CA LEU A 140 8.97 6.98 -0.02
C LEU A 140 8.43 7.96 1.02
N ALA A 141 8.49 9.26 0.75
CA ALA A 141 7.92 10.28 1.62
C ALA A 141 6.39 10.18 1.69
N TRP A 142 5.73 10.03 0.54
CA TRP A 142 4.29 9.81 0.46
C TRP A 142 3.88 8.53 1.19
N LEU A 143 4.58 7.42 0.96
CA LEU A 143 4.30 6.14 1.60
C LEU A 143 4.50 6.20 3.12
N ALA A 144 5.55 6.90 3.58
CA ALA A 144 5.80 7.11 5.00
C ALA A 144 4.67 7.90 5.67
N GLY A 145 4.20 8.98 5.02
CA GLY A 145 3.05 9.75 5.49
C GLY A 145 1.75 8.94 5.55
N TYR A 146 1.54 8.05 4.58
CA TYR A 146 0.38 7.16 4.55
C TYR A 146 0.42 6.07 5.64
N GLN A 147 1.56 5.40 5.81
CA GLN A 147 1.71 4.24 6.71
C GLN A 147 1.76 4.62 8.20
N LEU A 148 2.33 5.79 8.53
CA LEU A 148 2.48 6.24 9.91
C LEU A 148 1.12 6.29 10.64
N TYR A 149 0.06 6.61 9.90
CA TYR A 149 -1.30 6.63 10.44
C TYR A 149 -1.83 5.23 10.79
N ASP A 150 -1.76 4.27 9.86
CA ASP A 150 -2.28 2.91 10.08
C ASP A 150 -1.59 2.23 11.27
N TRP A 151 -0.30 2.51 11.45
CA TRP A 151 0.46 2.08 12.61
C TRP A 151 -0.04 2.69 13.93
N TRP A 152 -0.34 3.99 13.95
CA TRP A 152 -0.91 4.67 15.13
C TRP A 152 -2.32 4.19 15.45
N ALA A 153 -3.15 3.97 14.43
CA ALA A 153 -4.51 3.46 14.60
C ALA A 153 -4.52 2.06 15.26
N LYS A 154 -3.58 1.18 14.89
CA LYS A 154 -3.43 -0.15 15.50
C LYS A 154 -2.91 -0.12 16.94
N ARG A 155 -2.27 0.96 17.38
CA ARG A 155 -1.70 1.11 18.73
C ARG A 155 -2.63 1.78 19.73
N GLN A 156 -3.76 2.34 19.30
CA GLN A 156 -4.75 2.81 20.26
C GLN A 156 -5.26 1.59 21.04
N PRO A 157 -5.13 1.57 22.38
CA PRO A 157 -5.64 0.46 23.18
C PRO A 157 -7.12 0.34 22.85
N ALA A 158 -7.56 -0.86 22.45
CA ALA A 158 -8.96 -1.13 22.16
C ALA A 158 -9.77 -0.51 23.31
N PRO A 159 -10.74 0.38 23.02
CA PRO A 159 -11.45 1.12 24.05
C PRO A 159 -11.94 0.09 25.05
N ALA A 160 -11.41 0.15 26.28
CA ALA A 160 -11.52 -0.90 27.30
C ALA A 160 -12.90 -1.51 27.17
N ALA A 161 -12.96 -2.70 26.56
CA ALA A 161 -14.20 -3.29 26.08
C ALA A 161 -15.14 -3.22 27.25
N LYS A 162 -16.14 -2.33 27.14
CA LYS A 162 -17.02 -1.96 28.25
C LYS A 162 -17.53 -3.29 28.74
N THR A 163 -17.00 -3.73 29.88
CA THR A 163 -17.10 -5.10 30.34
C THR A 163 -18.57 -5.40 30.26
N ALA A 164 -18.97 -6.22 29.28
CA ALA A 164 -20.36 -6.54 29.05
C ALA A 164 -20.80 -7.10 30.39
N ALA A 165 -21.59 -6.29 31.08
CA ALA A 165 -22.01 -6.56 32.43
C ALA A 165 -22.73 -7.90 32.38
N ALA A 166 -22.14 -8.90 33.02
CA ALA A 166 -22.84 -9.93 33.77
C ALA A 166 -24.23 -10.34 33.23
N SER A 167 -24.28 -10.85 31.99
CA SER A 167 -25.42 -11.65 31.53
C SER A 167 -24.89 -13.04 31.18
N ASP A 168 -25.18 -13.97 32.08
CA ASP A 168 -25.00 -15.43 32.00
C ASP A 168 -23.59 -16.02 32.17
N GLN A 169 -23.15 -16.02 33.44
CA GLN A 169 -22.08 -16.90 33.97
C GLN A 169 -22.43 -18.40 33.99
N SER A 170 -23.59 -18.80 33.44
CA SER A 170 -23.95 -20.20 33.24
C SER A 170 -23.55 -20.73 31.86
N ALA A 171 -22.73 -19.98 31.09
CA ALA A 171 -22.03 -20.51 29.93
C ALA A 171 -21.34 -21.83 30.35
N SER A 172 -21.95 -22.92 29.90
CA SER A 172 -21.75 -24.24 30.46
C SER A 172 -20.26 -24.61 30.47
N PRO A 173 -19.75 -25.33 31.49
CA PRO A 173 -18.39 -25.86 31.51
C PRO A 173 -18.05 -26.65 30.22
N LEU A 174 -19.07 -27.13 29.51
CA LEU A 174 -18.99 -27.77 28.20
C LEU A 174 -18.54 -26.81 27.08
N ALA A 175 -19.05 -25.58 27.01
CA ALA A 175 -18.63 -24.59 26.00
C ALA A 175 -17.15 -24.19 26.17
N PHE A 176 -16.69 -24.05 27.42
CA PHE A 176 -15.28 -23.80 27.71
C PHE A 176 -14.40 -24.99 27.33
N GLN A 177 -14.84 -26.22 27.60
CA GLN A 177 -14.12 -27.44 27.17
C GLN A 177 -14.02 -27.55 25.64
N ILE A 178 -15.12 -27.32 24.92
CA ILE A 178 -15.14 -27.33 23.45
C ILE A 178 -14.16 -26.28 22.89
N TRP A 179 -14.18 -25.06 23.44
CA TRP A 179 -13.27 -24.00 23.03
C TRP A 179 -11.80 -24.34 23.34
N ALA A 180 -11.51 -24.90 24.51
CA ALA A 180 -10.17 -25.29 24.92
C ALA A 180 -9.62 -26.43 24.04
N GLU A 181 -10.43 -27.45 23.74
CA GLU A 181 -10.06 -28.54 22.84
C GLU A 181 -9.82 -28.04 21.41
N GLN A 182 -10.71 -27.19 20.89
CA GLN A 182 -10.54 -26.57 19.58
C GLN A 182 -9.22 -25.78 19.51
N ARG A 183 -8.89 -25.02 20.57
CA ARG A 183 -7.66 -24.25 20.64
C ARG A 183 -6.40 -25.12 20.69
N GLN A 184 -6.42 -26.22 21.43
CA GLN A 184 -5.30 -27.17 21.48
C GLN A 184 -5.10 -27.88 20.14
N ARG A 185 -6.20 -28.27 19.47
CA ARG A 185 -6.14 -28.83 18.11
C ARG A 185 -5.57 -27.79 17.14
N MET A 186 -6.05 -26.55 17.15
CA MET A 186 -5.51 -25.48 16.28
C MET A 186 -4.01 -25.25 16.50
N SER A 187 -3.53 -25.31 17.74
CA SER A 187 -2.10 -25.15 18.08
C SER A 187 -1.20 -26.24 17.47
N ARG A 188 -1.57 -27.53 17.57
CA ARG A 188 -0.72 -28.60 17.02
C ARG A 188 -0.68 -28.52 15.49
N TRP A 189 -1.82 -28.21 14.89
CA TRP A 189 -1.94 -28.08 13.44
C TRP A 189 -1.17 -26.86 12.90
N SER A 190 -1.19 -25.73 13.61
CA SER A 190 -0.47 -24.52 13.20
C SER A 190 1.04 -24.72 13.14
N VAL A 191 1.60 -25.51 14.06
CA VAL A 191 3.04 -25.80 14.08
C VAL A 191 3.45 -26.64 12.87
N THR A 192 2.76 -27.76 12.60
CA THR A 192 3.09 -28.63 11.46
C THR A 192 2.96 -27.92 10.11
N TRP A 193 1.87 -27.18 9.90
CA TRP A 193 1.65 -26.47 8.63
C TRP A 193 2.51 -25.22 8.50
N GLY A 194 2.77 -24.52 9.61
CA GLY A 194 3.66 -23.37 9.62
C GLY A 194 5.10 -23.74 9.24
N VAL A 195 5.60 -24.87 9.74
CA VAL A 195 6.92 -25.40 9.34
C VAL A 195 6.95 -25.75 7.85
N PHE A 196 5.89 -26.37 7.32
CA PHE A 196 5.81 -26.69 5.89
C PHE A 196 5.87 -25.43 5.00
N ILE A 197 5.11 -24.37 5.34
CA ILE A 197 5.14 -23.10 4.59
C ILE A 197 6.49 -22.41 4.71
N LEU A 198 7.14 -22.49 5.88
CA LEU A 198 8.47 -21.93 6.08
C LEU A 198 9.50 -22.62 5.17
N VAL A 199 9.49 -23.96 5.13
CA VAL A 199 10.38 -24.74 4.24
C VAL A 199 10.11 -24.39 2.78
N TYR A 200 8.84 -24.34 2.38
CA TYR A 200 8.44 -23.90 1.04
C TYR A 200 8.99 -22.50 0.70
N GLY A 201 8.88 -21.54 1.62
CA GLY A 201 9.41 -20.19 1.43
C GLY A 201 10.93 -20.13 1.31
N VAL A 202 11.64 -20.92 2.11
CA VAL A 202 13.11 -21.02 2.02
C VAL A 202 13.52 -21.64 0.68
N ILE A 203 12.85 -22.69 0.22
CA ILE A 203 13.11 -23.32 -1.09
C ILE A 203 12.93 -22.28 -2.21
N TRP A 204 11.82 -21.54 -2.21
CA TRP A 204 11.60 -20.46 -3.19
C TRP A 204 12.65 -19.37 -3.10
N LEU A 205 13.01 -18.93 -1.90
CA LEU A 205 14.03 -17.89 -1.72
C LEU A 205 15.38 -18.32 -2.32
N VAL A 206 15.80 -19.55 -2.04
CA VAL A 206 17.05 -20.11 -2.59
C VAL A 206 16.97 -20.24 -4.10
N ALA A 207 15.85 -20.74 -4.64
CA ALA A 207 15.65 -20.88 -6.08
C ALA A 207 15.68 -19.52 -6.81
N LEU A 208 15.03 -18.49 -6.25
CA LEU A 208 15.00 -17.14 -6.82
C LEU A 208 16.36 -16.46 -6.74
N LEU A 209 17.11 -16.62 -5.64
CA LEU A 209 18.47 -16.12 -5.52
C LEU A 209 19.42 -16.81 -6.51
N ALA A 210 19.29 -18.13 -6.69
CA ALA A 210 20.02 -18.86 -7.71
C ALA A 210 19.68 -18.37 -9.12
N GLY A 211 18.40 -18.08 -9.40
CA GLY A 211 17.95 -17.48 -10.65
C GLY A 211 18.54 -16.08 -10.89
N LEU A 212 18.72 -15.28 -9.83
CA LEU A 212 19.28 -13.93 -9.91
C LEU A 212 20.78 -13.97 -10.23
N ILE A 213 21.52 -14.86 -9.55
CA ILE A 213 22.96 -15.07 -9.77
C ILE A 213 23.21 -15.72 -11.14
N GLY A 214 22.34 -16.64 -11.53
CA GLY A 214 22.43 -17.39 -12.79
C GLY A 214 21.90 -16.65 -14.01
N ASN A 215 21.54 -15.37 -13.93
CA ASN A 215 20.85 -14.64 -15.01
C ASN A 215 21.53 -14.82 -16.39
N ALA A 216 22.85 -14.71 -16.44
CA ALA A 216 23.63 -14.86 -17.67
C ALA A 216 23.54 -16.24 -18.33
N HIS A 217 23.17 -17.30 -17.57
CA HIS A 217 22.99 -18.64 -18.11
C HIS A 217 21.59 -18.85 -18.71
N PHE A 218 20.57 -18.15 -18.20
CA PHE A 218 19.19 -18.27 -18.68
C PHE A 218 18.92 -17.42 -19.92
N PHE A 219 19.63 -16.30 -20.07
CA PHE A 219 19.50 -15.38 -21.20
C PHE A 219 20.87 -15.12 -21.82
N PRO A 220 21.37 -16.03 -22.68
CA PRO A 220 22.62 -15.80 -23.40
C PRO A 220 22.47 -14.58 -24.32
N THR A 221 23.38 -13.61 -24.19
CA THR A 221 23.35 -12.29 -24.85
C THR A 221 23.55 -12.32 -26.38
N ASN A 222 23.61 -13.51 -27.00
CA ASN A 222 23.87 -13.66 -28.43
C ASN A 222 22.61 -13.58 -29.30
N ASP A 223 21.41 -13.58 -28.71
CA ASP A 223 20.16 -13.55 -29.45
C ASP A 223 19.70 -12.11 -29.73
N SER A 224 19.64 -11.74 -31.01
CA SER A 224 19.17 -10.44 -31.49
C SER A 224 17.63 -10.29 -31.52
N HIS A 225 16.89 -11.20 -30.89
CA HIS A 225 15.42 -11.14 -30.90
C HIS A 225 14.91 -10.14 -29.84
N PRO A 226 14.19 -9.06 -30.22
CA PRO A 226 13.85 -7.96 -29.32
C PRO A 226 13.02 -8.38 -28.11
N LEU A 227 12.18 -9.41 -28.26
CA LEU A 227 11.40 -9.97 -27.15
C LEU A 227 12.28 -10.69 -26.12
N VAL A 228 13.34 -11.37 -26.57
CA VAL A 228 14.28 -12.06 -25.67
C VAL A 228 15.10 -11.04 -24.88
N THR A 229 15.53 -9.96 -25.54
CA THR A 229 16.21 -8.83 -24.87
C THR A 229 15.30 -8.20 -23.81
N LEU A 230 14.04 -7.89 -24.13
CA LEU A 230 13.09 -7.33 -23.18
C LEU A 230 12.86 -8.24 -21.95
N LEU A 231 12.77 -9.56 -22.18
CA LEU A 231 12.64 -10.54 -21.10
C LEU A 231 13.90 -10.64 -20.26
N ALA A 232 15.08 -10.62 -20.88
CA ALA A 232 16.38 -10.67 -20.21
C ALA A 232 16.59 -9.45 -19.30
N ASP A 233 16.25 -8.26 -19.81
CA ASP A 233 16.36 -6.99 -19.07
C ASP A 233 15.33 -6.90 -17.93
N GLY A 234 14.12 -7.45 -18.14
CA GLY A 234 13.05 -7.50 -17.14
C GLY A 234 13.21 -8.61 -16.10
N TRP A 235 14.05 -9.61 -16.37
CA TRP A 235 14.22 -10.79 -15.52
C TRP A 235 14.64 -10.47 -14.08
N PRO A 236 15.61 -9.59 -13.82
CA PRO A 236 15.98 -9.24 -12.45
C PRO A 236 14.83 -8.60 -11.68
N ALA A 237 14.00 -7.77 -12.33
CA ALA A 237 12.84 -7.14 -11.70
C ALA A 237 11.73 -8.16 -11.38
N LEU A 238 11.49 -9.12 -12.28
CA LEU A 238 10.59 -10.27 -12.05
C LEU A 238 11.03 -11.06 -10.82
N LEU A 239 12.30 -11.43 -10.74
CA LEU A 239 12.86 -12.18 -9.62
C LEU A 239 12.83 -11.37 -8.32
N ALA A 240 13.16 -10.08 -8.37
CA ALA A 240 13.08 -9.19 -7.20
C ALA A 240 11.65 -9.10 -6.67
N GLY A 241 10.65 -9.00 -7.56
CA GLY A 241 9.24 -9.06 -7.18
C GLY A 241 8.85 -10.38 -6.53
N ALA A 242 9.31 -11.50 -7.08
CA ALA A 242 9.08 -12.82 -6.49
C ALA A 242 9.71 -12.94 -5.09
N ILE A 243 10.95 -12.45 -4.90
CA ILE A 243 11.64 -12.41 -3.60
C ILE A 243 10.85 -11.54 -2.61
N GLY A 244 10.33 -10.40 -3.06
CA GLY A 244 9.41 -9.57 -2.28
C GLY A 244 8.19 -10.37 -1.83
N GLY A 245 7.56 -11.13 -2.74
CA GLY A 245 6.42 -12.00 -2.45
C GLY A 245 6.73 -13.06 -1.40
N VAL A 246 7.89 -13.72 -1.49
CA VAL A 246 8.35 -14.68 -0.48
C VAL A 246 8.57 -14.01 0.87
N MET A 247 9.17 -12.81 0.90
CA MET A 247 9.34 -12.05 2.15
C MET A 247 8.00 -11.65 2.75
N GLY A 248 7.02 -11.26 1.93
CA GLY A 248 5.66 -10.95 2.36
C GLY A 248 4.97 -12.17 2.97
N MET A 249 5.13 -13.34 2.32
CA MET A 249 4.65 -14.63 2.80
C MET A 249 5.23 -14.99 4.17
N LEU A 250 6.56 -14.91 4.32
CA LEU A 250 7.25 -15.21 5.58
C LEU A 250 6.88 -14.23 6.69
N TYR A 251 6.73 -12.94 6.36
CA TYR A 251 6.28 -11.92 7.31
C TYR A 251 4.85 -12.18 7.80
N ASP A 252 3.91 -12.50 6.90
CA ASP A 252 2.54 -12.81 7.31
C ASP A 252 2.47 -14.10 8.13
N LEU A 253 3.23 -15.13 7.75
CA LEU A 253 3.37 -16.36 8.53
C LEU A 253 3.90 -16.08 9.94
N TYR A 254 4.99 -15.31 10.06
CA TYR A 254 5.55 -14.89 11.35
C TYR A 254 4.52 -14.14 12.18
N ARG A 255 3.78 -13.21 11.56
CA ARG A 255 2.77 -12.40 12.23
C ARG A 255 1.64 -13.27 12.78
N ARG A 256 1.14 -14.21 11.99
CA ARG A 256 0.03 -15.10 12.40
C ARG A 256 0.45 -16.09 13.48
N ILE A 257 1.65 -16.65 13.40
CA ILE A 257 2.15 -17.58 14.42
C ILE A 257 2.41 -16.85 15.74
N SER A 258 3.08 -15.70 15.69
CA SER A 258 3.57 -15.01 16.90
C SER A 258 2.48 -14.19 17.60
N PHE A 259 1.66 -13.46 16.84
CA PHE A 259 0.71 -12.51 17.41
C PHE A 259 -0.73 -13.01 17.42
N ALA A 260 -1.22 -13.53 16.28
CA ALA A 260 -2.64 -13.82 16.13
C ALA A 260 -3.02 -15.25 16.59
N ARG A 261 -2.08 -16.21 16.51
CA ARG A 261 -2.27 -17.64 16.85
C ARG A 261 -3.50 -18.25 16.16
N ASP A 262 -3.85 -17.76 14.97
CA ASP A 262 -5.10 -18.02 14.24
C ASP A 262 -4.85 -18.71 12.88
N PHE A 263 -3.89 -19.63 12.85
CA PHE A 263 -3.53 -20.30 11.61
C PHE A 263 -4.68 -21.19 11.10
N ASP A 264 -5.33 -20.75 10.03
CA ASP A 264 -6.39 -21.49 9.33
C ASP A 264 -5.87 -22.06 8.00
N ARG A 265 -6.28 -23.30 7.67
CA ARG A 265 -5.91 -24.01 6.44
C ARG A 265 -6.35 -23.28 5.19
N GLN A 266 -7.42 -22.48 5.26
CA GLN A 266 -7.90 -21.68 4.14
C GLN A 266 -6.82 -20.70 3.62
N HIS A 267 -5.87 -20.30 4.48
CA HIS A 267 -4.78 -19.39 4.10
C HIS A 267 -3.62 -20.08 3.39
N ILE A 268 -3.55 -21.42 3.36
CA ILE A 268 -2.47 -22.16 2.69
C ILE A 268 -2.40 -21.79 1.20
N VAL A 269 -3.56 -21.65 0.55
CA VAL A 269 -3.62 -21.25 -0.87
C VAL A 269 -3.06 -19.85 -1.08
N ALA A 270 -3.33 -18.91 -0.16
CA ALA A 270 -2.78 -17.56 -0.25
C ALA A 270 -1.24 -17.58 -0.19
N TYR A 271 -0.65 -18.38 0.71
CA TYR A 271 0.80 -18.55 0.82
C TYR A 271 1.43 -19.15 -0.43
N LEU A 272 0.79 -20.14 -1.06
CA LEU A 272 1.30 -20.73 -2.30
C LEU A 272 1.35 -19.72 -3.46
N VAL A 273 0.38 -18.81 -3.53
CA VAL A 273 0.23 -17.85 -4.63
C VAL A 273 1.15 -16.62 -4.47
N LEU A 274 1.48 -16.23 -3.24
CA LEU A 274 2.27 -15.03 -2.91
C LEU A 274 3.60 -14.87 -3.70
N PRO A 275 4.45 -15.90 -3.87
CA PRO A 275 5.66 -15.79 -4.69
C PRO A 275 5.35 -15.54 -6.18
N LEU A 276 4.33 -16.19 -6.72
CA LEU A 276 3.92 -16.07 -8.13
C LEU A 276 3.32 -14.71 -8.43
N THR A 277 2.45 -14.19 -7.55
CA THR A 277 1.93 -12.82 -7.68
C THR A 277 3.03 -11.78 -7.55
N GLY A 278 4.04 -12.04 -6.70
CA GLY A 278 5.21 -11.18 -6.57
C GLY A 278 6.00 -11.11 -7.86
N LEU A 279 6.20 -12.26 -8.52
CA LEU A 279 6.84 -12.35 -9.83
C LEU A 279 6.08 -11.51 -10.87
N VAL A 280 4.77 -11.73 -11.01
CA VAL A 280 3.92 -10.98 -11.96
C VAL A 280 3.98 -9.48 -11.70
N LEU A 281 3.90 -9.06 -10.43
CA LEU A 281 3.97 -7.66 -10.04
C LEU A 281 5.35 -7.03 -10.31
N GLY A 282 6.44 -7.76 -10.10
CA GLY A 282 7.79 -7.32 -10.45
C GLY A 282 7.93 -7.06 -11.95
N GLY A 283 7.42 -7.98 -12.78
CA GLY A 283 7.39 -7.83 -14.23
C GLY A 283 6.52 -6.67 -14.70
N ALA A 284 5.32 -6.53 -14.13
CA ALA A 284 4.44 -5.40 -14.42
C ALA A 284 5.11 -4.06 -14.05
N THR A 285 5.82 -4.01 -12.92
CA THR A 285 6.57 -2.82 -12.48
C THR A 285 7.69 -2.48 -13.46
N TYR A 286 8.44 -3.49 -13.94
CA TYR A 286 9.45 -3.29 -14.98
C TYR A 286 8.83 -2.74 -16.27
N LEU A 287 7.75 -3.35 -16.78
CA LEU A 287 7.08 -2.89 -17.99
C LEU A 287 6.55 -1.46 -17.85
N PHE A 288 6.02 -1.12 -16.68
CA PHE A 288 5.56 0.24 -16.39
C PHE A 288 6.71 1.25 -16.47
N ILE A 289 7.83 0.97 -15.81
CA ILE A 289 9.02 1.83 -15.83
C ILE A 289 9.62 1.92 -17.24
N ALA A 290 9.79 0.77 -17.91
CA ALA A 290 10.31 0.70 -19.27
C ALA A 290 9.43 1.49 -20.25
N SER A 291 8.11 1.37 -20.17
CA SER A 291 7.17 2.12 -21.02
C SER A 291 7.23 3.63 -20.75
N GLY A 292 7.35 4.05 -19.49
CA GLY A 292 7.53 5.45 -19.13
C GLY A 292 8.86 6.01 -19.64
N TYR A 293 9.92 5.22 -19.56
CA TYR A 293 11.23 5.58 -20.09
C TYR A 293 11.23 5.70 -21.62
N LEU A 294 10.64 4.75 -22.34
CA LEU A 294 10.49 4.80 -23.80
C LEU A 294 9.69 6.03 -24.25
N SER A 295 8.63 6.36 -23.50
CA SER A 295 7.81 7.56 -23.75
C SER A 295 8.61 8.85 -23.54
N TYR A 296 9.45 8.89 -22.51
CA TYR A 296 10.36 10.02 -22.23
C TYR A 296 11.45 10.15 -23.30
N GLN A 297 12.05 9.04 -23.73
CA GLN A 297 13.06 9.03 -24.78
C GLN A 297 12.50 9.50 -26.14
N ALA A 298 11.26 9.14 -26.46
CA ALA A 298 10.57 9.64 -27.66
C ALA A 298 10.36 11.16 -27.63
N TRP A 299 10.24 11.75 -26.43
CA TRP A 299 10.07 13.19 -26.25
C TRP A 299 11.41 13.95 -26.23
N VAL A 300 12.46 13.33 -25.67
CA VAL A 300 13.81 13.91 -25.57
C VAL A 300 14.73 13.21 -26.58
N SER A 301 14.79 13.74 -27.80
CA SER A 301 15.47 13.16 -28.98
C SER A 301 16.99 12.94 -28.86
N GLN A 302 17.58 13.03 -27.65
CA GLN A 302 19.01 12.88 -27.35
C GLN A 302 19.31 12.14 -26.05
N ALA A 303 18.33 11.46 -25.42
CA ALA A 303 18.63 10.75 -24.18
C ALA A 303 19.52 9.51 -24.46
N PRO A 304 20.69 9.36 -23.77
CA PRO A 304 21.49 8.15 -23.86
C PRO A 304 20.69 6.93 -23.36
N SER A 305 21.10 5.73 -23.75
CA SER A 305 20.50 4.46 -23.31
C SER A 305 20.74 4.26 -21.81
N VAL A 306 19.86 4.82 -20.99
CA VAL A 306 19.92 4.86 -19.52
C VAL A 306 19.47 3.53 -18.91
N VAL A 307 18.97 2.59 -19.72
CA VAL A 307 18.52 1.26 -19.28
C VAL A 307 19.66 0.44 -18.66
N ASP A 308 20.91 0.66 -19.09
CA ASP A 308 22.09 -0.06 -18.57
C ASP A 308 22.76 0.62 -17.36
N ALA A 309 22.25 1.78 -16.92
CA ALA A 309 22.85 2.47 -15.80
C ALA A 309 22.62 1.65 -14.50
N PRO A 310 23.67 1.30 -13.73
CA PRO A 310 23.54 0.51 -12.49
C PRO A 310 22.56 1.08 -11.46
N ALA A 311 22.27 2.37 -11.53
CA ALA A 311 21.24 3.02 -10.73
C ALA A 311 19.81 2.62 -11.13
N VAL A 312 19.52 2.53 -12.44
CA VAL A 312 18.19 2.15 -12.96
C VAL A 312 17.90 0.70 -12.63
N ILE A 313 18.80 -0.20 -13.02
CA ILE A 313 19.47 -1.12 -12.10
C ILE A 313 18.76 -1.47 -10.79
N ALA A 314 19.37 -0.88 -9.75
CA ALA A 314 18.93 -0.95 -8.38
C ALA A 314 17.49 -0.47 -8.18
N ILE A 315 17.01 0.54 -8.92
CA ILE A 315 15.67 1.10 -8.73
C ILE A 315 14.59 0.08 -9.09
N TYR A 316 14.65 -0.59 -10.24
CA TYR A 316 13.63 -1.58 -10.57
C TYR A 316 13.74 -2.84 -9.70
N LEU A 317 14.94 -3.19 -9.23
CA LEU A 317 15.11 -4.26 -8.24
C LEU A 317 14.42 -3.91 -6.92
N VAL A 318 14.67 -2.71 -6.39
CA VAL A 318 14.07 -2.24 -5.14
C VAL A 318 12.56 -2.07 -5.30
N LEU A 319 12.09 -1.42 -6.36
CA LEU A 319 10.66 -1.23 -6.60
C LEU A 319 9.95 -2.56 -6.83
N GLY A 320 10.52 -3.44 -7.66
CA GLY A 320 10.00 -4.79 -7.86
C GLY A 320 9.87 -5.53 -6.54
N TRP A 321 10.92 -5.50 -5.71
CA TRP A 321 10.90 -6.11 -4.38
C TRP A 321 9.85 -5.49 -3.44
N VAL A 322 9.77 -4.16 -3.35
CA VAL A 322 8.79 -3.46 -2.49
C VAL A 322 7.36 -3.78 -2.92
N VAL A 323 7.10 -3.75 -4.23
CA VAL A 323 5.81 -4.06 -4.83
C VAL A 323 5.45 -5.52 -4.55
N GLY A 324 6.41 -6.43 -4.74
CA GLY A 324 6.27 -7.84 -4.40
C GLY A 324 6.03 -8.11 -2.92
N PHE A 325 6.63 -7.33 -2.02
CA PHE A 325 6.45 -7.44 -0.56
C PHE A 325 5.09 -6.90 -0.09
N ARG A 326 4.58 -5.85 -0.73
CA ARG A 326 3.36 -5.12 -0.33
C ARG A 326 2.15 -5.46 -1.21
N GLN A 327 1.99 -6.71 -1.61
CA GLN A 327 0.90 -7.12 -2.51
C GLN A 327 -0.49 -6.78 -1.98
N GLU A 328 -0.73 -6.92 -0.67
CA GLU A 328 -2.01 -6.55 -0.05
C GLU A 328 -2.35 -5.07 -0.24
N ALA A 329 -1.34 -4.19 -0.16
CA ALA A 329 -1.52 -2.77 -0.37
C ALA A 329 -1.85 -2.47 -1.83
N ILE A 330 -1.17 -3.15 -2.77
CA ILE A 330 -1.40 -2.98 -4.21
C ILE A 330 -2.76 -3.53 -4.61
N HIS A 331 -3.14 -4.72 -4.16
CA HIS A 331 -4.49 -5.25 -4.40
C HIS A 331 -5.56 -4.32 -3.82
N GLY A 332 -5.31 -3.74 -2.64
CA GLY A 332 -6.15 -2.70 -2.06
C GLY A 332 -6.25 -1.47 -2.96
N LEU A 333 -5.14 -1.02 -3.53
CA LEU A 333 -5.09 0.14 -4.42
C LEU A 333 -5.78 -0.12 -5.76
N VAL A 334 -5.51 -1.27 -6.39
CA VAL A 334 -6.16 -1.71 -7.64
C VAL A 334 -7.67 -1.81 -7.42
N ARG A 335 -8.11 -2.47 -6.34
CA ARG A 335 -9.55 -2.58 -6.03
C ARG A 335 -10.20 -1.21 -5.87
N ARG A 336 -9.56 -0.29 -5.16
CA ARG A 336 -10.06 1.08 -4.99
C ARG A 336 -10.10 1.83 -6.31
N LEU A 337 -9.05 1.71 -7.14
CA LEU A 337 -9.01 2.34 -8.45
C LEU A 337 -10.10 1.80 -9.36
N THR A 338 -10.31 0.49 -9.40
CA THR A 338 -11.43 -0.14 -10.14
C THR A 338 -12.77 0.37 -9.63
N GLN A 339 -12.96 0.48 -8.31
CA GLN A 339 -14.18 1.04 -7.72
C GLN A 339 -14.37 2.50 -8.12
N THR A 340 -13.35 3.34 -8.04
CA THR A 340 -13.40 4.75 -8.45
C THR A 340 -13.74 4.90 -9.93
N VAL A 341 -13.17 4.06 -10.80
CA VAL A 341 -13.48 4.06 -12.24
C VAL A 341 -14.93 3.65 -12.48
N ILE A 342 -15.40 2.59 -11.82
CA ILE A 342 -16.80 2.15 -11.90
C ILE A 342 -17.75 3.25 -11.43
N ASP A 343 -17.43 3.90 -10.31
CA ASP A 343 -18.25 4.98 -9.75
C ASP A 343 -18.23 6.23 -10.63
N PHE A 344 -17.11 6.55 -11.26
CA PHE A 344 -17.01 7.62 -12.25
C PHE A 344 -17.87 7.34 -13.48
N PHE A 345 -17.78 6.14 -14.07
CA PHE A 345 -18.64 5.76 -15.19
C PHE A 345 -20.11 5.72 -14.79
N ARG A 346 -20.42 5.27 -13.57
CA ARG A 346 -21.77 5.31 -13.01
C ARG A 346 -22.27 6.75 -12.89
N SER A 347 -21.42 7.66 -12.42
CA SER A 347 -21.73 9.09 -12.30
C SER A 347 -21.98 9.71 -13.68
N LEU A 348 -21.13 9.43 -14.68
CA LEU A 348 -21.35 9.85 -16.06
C LEU A 348 -22.67 9.32 -16.63
N LEU A 349 -22.92 8.01 -16.52
CA LEU A 349 -24.16 7.40 -17.00
C LEU A 349 -25.40 7.98 -16.32
N SER A 350 -25.29 8.31 -15.03
CA SER A 350 -26.37 8.94 -14.29
C SER A 350 -26.71 10.35 -14.80
N MET A 351 -25.71 11.06 -15.34
CA MET A 351 -25.88 12.38 -15.95
C MET A 351 -26.61 12.28 -17.30
N PHE A 352 -26.42 11.19 -18.04
CA PHE A 352 -27.04 10.97 -19.35
C PHE A 352 -28.41 10.27 -19.29
N SER A 353 -28.72 9.53 -18.21
CA SER A 353 -30.00 8.82 -18.08
C SER A 353 -30.52 8.77 -16.64
N PRO A 354 -31.36 9.75 -16.24
CA PRO A 354 -31.99 9.78 -14.92
C PRO A 354 -32.86 8.53 -14.65
N LYS A 355 -33.40 7.92 -15.71
CA LYS A 355 -34.22 6.70 -15.60
C LYS A 355 -33.44 5.50 -15.07
N LEU A 356 -32.14 5.42 -15.35
CA LEU A 356 -31.27 4.33 -14.91
C LEU A 356 -30.97 4.38 -13.41
N LEU A 357 -30.91 5.58 -12.83
CA LEU A 357 -30.80 5.74 -11.38
C LEU A 357 -32.05 5.25 -10.66
N TRP A 358 -33.23 5.52 -11.25
CA TRP A 358 -34.47 5.18 -10.58
C TRP A 358 -34.70 3.66 -10.53
N ASP A 359 -34.35 2.97 -11.62
CA ASP A 359 -34.46 1.53 -11.73
C ASP A 359 -33.44 0.77 -10.86
N GLN A 360 -32.31 1.41 -10.51
CA GLN A 360 -31.32 0.81 -9.61
C GLN A 360 -31.67 1.00 -8.13
N ALA A 361 -32.25 2.14 -7.75
CA ALA A 361 -32.73 2.33 -6.39
C ALA A 361 -33.84 1.31 -6.06
N SER A 362 -34.77 1.07 -6.99
CA SER A 362 -35.82 0.06 -6.80
C SER A 362 -35.26 -1.35 -6.61
N ARG A 363 -34.17 -1.71 -7.32
CA ARG A 363 -33.50 -3.01 -7.16
C ARG A 363 -32.75 -3.14 -5.83
N ALA A 364 -32.13 -2.06 -5.34
CA ALA A 364 -31.46 -2.07 -4.04
C ALA A 364 -32.46 -2.27 -2.90
N ASP A 365 -33.61 -1.58 -2.97
CA ASP A 365 -34.70 -1.75 -2.02
C ASP A 365 -35.24 -3.18 -2.05
N ALA A 366 -35.50 -3.73 -3.24
CA ALA A 366 -35.96 -5.11 -3.40
C ALA A 366 -34.96 -6.15 -2.82
N MET A 367 -33.66 -5.95 -3.00
CA MET A 367 -32.63 -6.84 -2.46
C MET A 367 -32.54 -6.75 -0.93
N SER A 368 -32.74 -5.57 -0.35
CA SER A 368 -32.79 -5.40 1.12
C SER A 368 -34.00 -6.11 1.73
N GLU A 369 -35.15 -6.06 1.06
CA GLU A 369 -36.37 -6.74 1.50
C GLU A 369 -36.21 -8.27 1.45
N ILE A 370 -35.55 -8.80 0.41
CA ILE A 370 -35.23 -10.23 0.30
C ILE A 370 -34.25 -10.66 1.40
N ALA A 371 -33.22 -9.87 1.69
CA ALA A 371 -32.28 -10.18 2.77
C ALA A 371 -32.98 -10.22 4.14
N GLN A 372 -33.83 -9.24 4.41
CA GLN A 372 -34.62 -9.18 5.65
C GLN A 372 -35.55 -10.39 5.79
N LYS A 373 -36.23 -10.79 4.70
CA LYS A 373 -37.05 -12.01 4.69
C LYS A 373 -36.22 -13.27 4.94
N ARG A 374 -35.01 -13.35 4.37
CA ARG A 374 -34.13 -14.50 4.56
C ARG A 374 -33.67 -14.67 6.00
N ASP A 375 -33.41 -13.57 6.71
CA ASP A 375 -33.08 -13.61 8.14
C ASP A 375 -34.28 -14.01 9.00
N LEU A 376 -35.50 -13.65 8.58
CA LEU A 376 -36.75 -14.08 9.21
C LEU A 376 -37.04 -15.58 9.05
N PHE A 377 -36.57 -16.18 7.94
CA PHE A 377 -36.70 -17.62 7.68
C PHE A 377 -35.48 -18.43 8.11
N ARG A 378 -34.52 -17.82 8.82
CA ARG A 378 -33.44 -18.59 9.44
C ARG A 378 -34.10 -19.44 10.53
N PRO A 379 -34.13 -20.79 10.39
CA PRO A 379 -34.79 -21.62 11.38
C PRO A 379 -34.17 -21.32 12.73
N LEU A 380 -35.03 -20.99 13.70
CA LEU A 380 -34.69 -21.01 15.11
C LEU A 380 -34.32 -22.46 15.42
N ASP A 381 -33.06 -22.82 15.18
CA ASP A 381 -32.53 -24.08 15.63
C ASP A 381 -32.63 -24.08 17.15
N ARG A 382 -33.61 -24.88 17.57
CA ARG A 382 -34.00 -25.32 18.89
C ARG A 382 -32.84 -25.30 19.90
N ASP A 383 -33.11 -24.62 21.00
CA ASP A 383 -32.47 -24.84 22.30
C ASP A 383 -32.39 -26.33 22.68
#